data_AF-A0A243PCI7-F1
#
_entry.id   AF-A0A243PCI7-F1
#
_cell.length_a   1.000
_cell.length_b   1.000
_cell.length_c   1.000
_cell.angle_alpha   90.00
_cell.angle_beta   90.00
_cell.angle_gamma   90.00
#
_symmetry.space_group_name_H-M   'P 1'
#
loop_
_entity.id
_entity.type
_entity.pdbx_description
1 polymer ?
#
loop_
_entity_poly.entity_id
_entity_poly.type
_entity_poly.pdbx_seq_one_letter_code
_entity_poly.pdbx_strand_id
1 'polypeptide(L)'
;MAQKQVLLLARIDAEAAQILLNHSSAAQNELSNAIGAYFESISAETALIGGTEPELRYQAEEEANARYLVSLLRSGSPALPDIRAMVRHIAAKENREAEVATQAARQAQRDAWRLILAISIVLLALPFGGAVFLWRHLVKPLEAVAHATQSIAREDGRKPLPGSHLSEVRRLIDHFENMAEAVEAKVAARTRELERLNQKLTVTDQRRRLFLSKVSHELRTPVTVMRGEAEVALRFDDNILALRDALHQILDSNLFLERRLDDLLTLARAEDGALPLRSSPVDLAHLAQQVGKSAAGFASASGVRLELSSLDKPMPVIGDPDRLRQAMLALIDNGVKFSPPGGTLRLSGTYEQGEVGIVVTDEGPGVAESELERIFDPYAQGKAGRSLGGTGLGLSLARWIVHAHAGGISAFNRYDGEGLCVSLRLPARA
;
A
#
# COMPACT_ATOMS: atom_id res chain seq x y z
N MET A 1 -65.78 -32.48 45.80
CA MET A 1 -66.59 -33.03 46.90
C MET A 1 -67.43 -34.21 46.40
N ALA A 2 -67.95 -34.14 45.18
CA ALA A 2 -68.51 -35.26 44.41
C ALA A 2 -67.92 -36.67 44.66
N GLN A 3 -66.59 -36.88 44.57
CA GLN A 3 -65.99 -38.20 44.83
C GLN A 3 -66.24 -38.74 46.25
N LYS A 4 -66.30 -37.85 47.25
CA LYS A 4 -66.62 -38.20 48.65
C LYS A 4 -68.10 -38.58 48.78
N GLN A 5 -69.00 -37.88 48.09
CA GLN A 5 -70.43 -38.20 48.04
C GLN A 5 -70.72 -39.51 47.33
N VAL A 6 -70.06 -39.80 46.20
CA VAL A 6 -70.17 -41.09 45.49
C VAL A 6 -69.77 -42.25 46.41
N LEU A 7 -68.69 -42.12 47.18
CA LEU A 7 -68.25 -43.14 48.13
C LEU A 7 -69.28 -43.35 49.26
N LEU A 8 -69.89 -42.27 49.76
CA LEU A 8 -70.94 -42.33 50.77
C LEU A 8 -72.20 -43.01 50.22
N LEU A 9 -72.63 -42.68 48.99
CA LEU A 9 -73.76 -43.32 48.30
C LEU A 9 -73.50 -44.81 48.04
N ALA A 10 -72.29 -45.19 47.63
CA ALA A 10 -71.92 -46.59 47.47
C ALA A 10 -72.00 -47.37 48.79
N ARG A 11 -71.57 -46.74 49.91
CA ARG A 11 -71.72 -47.31 51.25
C ARG A 11 -73.20 -47.50 51.63
N ILE A 12 -74.05 -46.51 51.33
CA ILE A 12 -75.50 -46.60 51.59
C ILE A 12 -76.14 -47.77 50.81
N ASP A 13 -75.79 -47.97 49.53
CA ASP A 13 -76.31 -49.11 48.74
C ASP A 13 -75.84 -50.46 49.29
N ALA A 14 -74.60 -50.53 49.80
CA ALA A 14 -74.04 -51.74 50.39
C ALA A 14 -74.74 -52.13 51.70
N GLU A 15 -74.94 -51.18 52.62
CA GLU A 15 -75.63 -51.41 53.90
C GLU A 15 -77.11 -51.77 53.67
N ALA A 16 -77.79 -51.10 52.73
CA ALA A 16 -79.17 -51.43 52.38
C ALA A 16 -79.30 -52.85 51.79
N ALA A 17 -78.31 -53.32 51.02
CA ALA A 17 -78.26 -54.69 50.53
C ALA A 17 -78.06 -55.71 51.67
N GLN A 18 -77.22 -55.38 52.65
CA GLN A 18 -76.93 -56.26 53.78
C GLN A 18 -78.13 -56.44 54.72
N ILE A 19 -78.95 -55.39 54.91
CA ILE A 19 -80.22 -55.46 55.66
C ILE A 19 -81.24 -56.38 54.98
N LEU A 20 -81.32 -56.34 53.64
CA LEU A 20 -82.22 -57.22 52.87
C LEU A 20 -81.84 -58.71 52.95
N LEU A 21 -80.54 -59.01 53.08
CA LEU A 21 -80.04 -60.38 53.13
C LEU A 21 -80.15 -61.01 54.52
N ASN A 22 -79.80 -60.27 55.58
CA ASN A 22 -79.58 -60.85 56.91
C ASN A 22 -80.40 -60.20 58.05
N HIS A 23 -81.28 -59.23 57.77
CA HIS A 23 -82.09 -58.52 58.79
C HIS A 23 -81.31 -58.05 60.03
N SER A 24 -80.04 -57.62 59.85
CA SER A 24 -79.16 -57.20 60.93
C SER A 24 -79.55 -55.81 61.46
N SER A 25 -79.76 -55.70 62.78
CA SER A 25 -79.98 -54.41 63.46
C SER A 25 -78.73 -53.53 63.47
N ALA A 26 -77.52 -54.11 63.41
CA ALA A 26 -76.28 -53.36 63.30
C ALA A 26 -76.19 -52.61 61.95
N ALA A 27 -76.59 -53.28 60.86
CA ALA A 27 -76.60 -52.67 59.52
C ALA A 27 -77.64 -51.54 59.40
N GLN A 28 -78.74 -51.58 60.17
CA GLN A 28 -79.70 -50.46 60.23
C GLN A 28 -79.10 -49.19 60.85
N ASN A 29 -78.32 -49.34 61.93
CA ASN A 29 -77.63 -48.21 62.55
C ASN A 29 -76.54 -47.65 61.61
N GLU A 30 -75.78 -48.52 60.94
CA GLU A 30 -74.75 -48.10 59.97
C GLU A 30 -75.34 -47.43 58.73
N LEU A 31 -76.48 -47.91 58.21
CA LEU A 31 -77.21 -47.26 57.12
C LEU A 31 -77.69 -45.85 57.52
N SER A 32 -78.24 -45.69 58.72
CA SER A 32 -78.67 -44.39 59.24
C SER A 32 -77.50 -43.41 59.37
N ASN A 33 -76.35 -43.89 59.86
CA ASN A 33 -75.13 -43.08 59.98
C ASN A 33 -74.56 -42.70 58.60
N ALA A 34 -74.56 -43.61 57.63
CA ALA A 34 -74.08 -43.35 56.28
C ALA A 34 -74.94 -42.30 55.54
N ILE A 35 -76.26 -42.36 55.70
CA ILE A 35 -77.19 -41.36 55.15
C ILE A 35 -77.03 -40.01 55.86
N GLY A 36 -76.82 -40.00 57.18
CA GLY A 36 -76.49 -38.78 57.94
C GLY A 36 -75.21 -38.10 57.44
N ALA A 37 -74.13 -38.88 57.24
CA ALA A 37 -72.86 -38.36 56.72
C ALA A 37 -72.96 -37.86 55.28
N TYR A 38 -73.81 -38.48 54.45
CA TYR A 38 -74.12 -38.00 53.11
C TYR A 38 -74.83 -36.62 53.16
N PHE A 39 -75.79 -36.45 54.07
CA PHE A 39 -76.50 -35.19 54.26
C PHE A 39 -75.59 -34.06 54.77
N GLU A 40 -74.70 -34.35 55.70
CA GLU A 40 -73.67 -33.40 56.16
C GLU A 40 -72.73 -33.01 55.01
N SER A 41 -72.40 -33.95 54.12
CA SER A 41 -71.56 -33.66 52.94
C SER A 41 -72.26 -32.74 51.94
N ILE A 42 -73.56 -32.93 51.67
CA ILE A 42 -74.35 -32.02 50.83
C ILE A 42 -74.35 -30.63 51.48
N SER A 43 -74.68 -30.55 52.77
CA SER A 43 -74.76 -29.27 53.50
C SER A 43 -73.43 -28.50 53.49
N ALA A 44 -72.30 -29.21 53.58
CA ALA A 44 -70.97 -28.62 53.48
C ALA A 44 -70.65 -28.13 52.06
N GLU A 45 -71.11 -28.83 51.03
CA GLU A 45 -70.98 -28.40 49.64
C GLU A 45 -71.86 -27.19 49.32
N THR A 46 -73.06 -27.13 49.87
CA THR A 46 -73.96 -25.96 49.78
C THR A 46 -73.29 -24.69 50.28
N ALA A 47 -72.42 -24.78 51.30
CA ALA A 47 -71.69 -23.63 51.84
C ALA A 47 -70.51 -23.16 50.96
N LEU A 48 -70.08 -23.95 49.98
CA LEU A 48 -68.90 -23.72 49.14
C LEU A 48 -69.23 -23.29 47.69
N ILE A 49 -70.46 -23.52 47.23
CA ILE A 49 -70.91 -23.18 45.87
C ILE A 49 -71.48 -21.75 45.82
N GLY A 50 -71.20 -21.02 44.73
CA GLY A 50 -71.64 -19.64 44.51
C GLY A 50 -73.12 -19.51 44.14
N GLY A 51 -73.68 -18.32 44.32
CA GLY A 51 -75.13 -18.05 44.19
C GLY A 51 -75.65 -17.88 42.76
N THR A 52 -75.22 -18.70 41.78
CA THR A 52 -75.86 -18.65 40.45
C THR A 52 -77.20 -19.40 40.46
N GLU A 53 -78.19 -18.91 39.70
CA GLU A 53 -79.55 -19.46 39.66
C GLU A 53 -79.61 -20.97 39.31
N PRO A 54 -78.78 -21.51 38.39
CA PRO A 54 -78.72 -22.95 38.13
C PRO A 54 -78.17 -23.76 39.31
N GLU A 55 -77.13 -23.25 39.99
CA GLU A 55 -76.51 -23.89 41.16
C GLU A 55 -77.48 -23.97 42.34
N LEU A 56 -78.29 -22.92 42.56
CA LEU A 56 -79.32 -22.89 43.60
C LEU A 56 -80.48 -23.88 43.33
N ARG A 57 -80.92 -24.02 42.06
CA ARG A 57 -81.96 -25.00 41.70
C ARG A 57 -81.46 -26.43 41.84
N TYR A 58 -80.20 -26.66 41.52
CA TYR A 58 -79.54 -27.95 41.68
C TYR A 58 -79.45 -28.36 43.16
N GLN A 59 -79.00 -27.44 44.02
CA GLN A 59 -78.95 -27.66 45.47
C GLN A 59 -80.33 -27.99 46.05
N ALA A 60 -81.38 -27.28 45.61
CA ALA A 60 -82.74 -27.56 46.05
C ALA A 60 -83.22 -28.97 45.66
N GLU A 61 -82.77 -29.48 44.50
CA GLU A 61 -83.07 -30.84 44.04
C GLU A 61 -82.31 -31.90 44.85
N GLU A 62 -81.03 -31.67 45.16
CA GLU A 62 -80.23 -32.56 46.01
C GLU A 62 -80.77 -32.63 47.44
N GLU A 63 -81.11 -31.49 48.03
CA GLU A 63 -81.74 -31.43 49.34
C GLU A 63 -83.09 -32.13 49.36
N ALA A 64 -83.91 -31.98 48.30
CA ALA A 64 -85.19 -32.67 48.18
C ALA A 64 -85.01 -34.20 48.12
N ASN A 65 -84.05 -34.67 47.32
CA ASN A 65 -83.72 -36.10 47.22
C ASN A 65 -83.19 -36.67 48.54
N ALA A 66 -82.35 -35.91 49.25
CA ALA A 66 -81.83 -36.32 50.55
C ALA A 66 -82.93 -36.36 51.64
N ARG A 67 -83.84 -35.38 51.68
CA ARG A 67 -85.02 -35.40 52.56
C ARG A 67 -85.94 -36.57 52.25
N TYR A 68 -86.11 -36.91 50.97
CA TYR A 68 -86.90 -38.05 50.53
C TYR A 68 -86.28 -39.39 50.97
N LEU A 69 -84.96 -39.54 50.87
CA LEU A 69 -84.21 -40.69 51.41
C LEU A 69 -84.42 -40.88 52.92
N VAL A 70 -84.41 -39.80 53.69
CA VAL A 70 -84.70 -39.83 55.14
C VAL A 70 -86.16 -40.22 55.41
N SER A 71 -87.10 -39.79 54.56
CA SER A 71 -88.51 -40.18 54.69
C SER A 71 -88.73 -41.68 54.42
N LEU A 72 -88.02 -42.25 53.45
CA LEU A 72 -88.06 -43.69 53.14
C LEU A 72 -87.48 -44.53 54.30
N LEU A 73 -86.41 -44.08 54.94
CA LEU A 73 -85.86 -44.74 56.14
C LEU A 73 -86.87 -44.86 57.28
N ARG A 74 -87.68 -43.81 57.50
CA ARG A 74 -88.70 -43.80 58.57
C ARG A 74 -89.87 -44.74 58.29
N SER A 75 -90.07 -45.14 57.04
CA SER A 75 -91.15 -46.05 56.62
C SER A 75 -90.83 -47.54 56.82
N GLY A 76 -89.58 -47.89 57.16
CA GLY A 76 -89.15 -49.24 57.54
C GLY A 76 -88.80 -50.19 56.38
N SER A 77 -88.63 -51.48 56.69
CA SER A 77 -88.12 -52.52 55.77
C SER A 77 -88.74 -52.62 54.35
N PRO A 78 -90.05 -52.39 54.10
CA PRO A 78 -90.58 -52.52 52.74
C PRO A 78 -90.06 -51.46 51.74
N ALA A 79 -89.44 -50.37 52.21
CA ALA A 79 -88.92 -49.29 51.35
C ALA A 79 -87.44 -49.44 50.93
N LEU A 80 -86.76 -50.50 51.36
CA LEU A 80 -85.34 -50.75 51.06
C LEU A 80 -85.03 -50.82 49.53
N PRO A 81 -85.85 -51.43 48.67
CA PRO A 81 -85.62 -51.42 47.22
C PRO A 81 -85.64 -50.01 46.61
N ASP A 82 -86.55 -49.14 47.09
CA ASP A 82 -86.70 -47.77 46.61
C ASP A 82 -85.52 -46.89 47.04
N ILE A 83 -85.00 -47.09 48.27
CA ILE A 83 -83.77 -46.46 48.75
C ILE A 83 -82.61 -46.79 47.81
N ARG A 84 -82.44 -48.07 47.44
CA ARG A 84 -81.34 -48.50 46.55
C ARG A 84 -81.48 -47.93 45.14
N ALA A 85 -82.70 -47.92 44.59
CA ALA A 85 -82.95 -47.34 43.27
C ALA A 85 -82.60 -45.83 43.24
N MET A 86 -83.01 -45.09 44.27
CA MET A 86 -82.73 -43.67 44.40
C MET A 86 -81.23 -43.40 44.60
N VAL A 87 -80.57 -44.13 45.49
CA VAL A 87 -79.12 -44.00 45.74
C VAL A 87 -78.30 -44.26 44.48
N ARG A 88 -78.65 -45.29 43.69
CA ARG A 88 -77.99 -45.56 42.41
C ARG A 88 -78.23 -44.48 41.38
N HIS A 89 -79.43 -43.90 41.34
CA HIS A 89 -79.73 -42.79 40.44
C HIS A 89 -78.88 -41.56 40.77
N ILE A 90 -78.82 -41.18 42.04
CA ILE A 90 -78.01 -40.07 42.54
C ILE A 90 -76.52 -40.33 42.29
N ALA A 91 -76.02 -41.53 42.61
CA ALA A 91 -74.62 -41.89 42.39
C ALA A 91 -74.23 -41.87 40.90
N ALA A 92 -75.15 -42.24 40.00
CA ALA A 92 -74.91 -42.16 38.55
C ALA A 92 -74.87 -40.71 38.05
N LYS A 93 -75.66 -39.81 38.64
CA LYS A 93 -75.63 -38.36 38.33
C LYS A 93 -74.31 -37.74 38.79
N GLU A 94 -73.96 -37.94 40.07
CA GLU A 94 -72.70 -37.47 40.68
C GLU A 94 -71.45 -37.97 39.94
N ASN A 95 -71.43 -39.24 39.51
CA ASN A 95 -70.32 -39.77 38.73
C ASN A 95 -70.16 -39.09 37.36
N ARG A 96 -71.26 -38.81 36.65
CA ARG A 96 -71.20 -38.12 35.35
C ARG A 96 -70.67 -36.70 35.50
N GLU A 97 -71.03 -36.01 36.57
CA GLU A 97 -70.56 -34.65 36.85
C GLU A 97 -69.08 -34.63 37.20
N ALA A 98 -68.62 -35.56 38.03
CA ALA A 98 -67.20 -35.73 38.31
C ALA A 98 -66.38 -36.03 37.04
N GLU A 99 -66.92 -36.83 36.12
CA GLU A 99 -66.29 -37.09 34.82
C GLU A 99 -66.20 -35.82 33.94
N VAL A 100 -67.27 -35.02 33.86
CA VAL A 100 -67.27 -33.76 33.08
C VAL A 100 -66.29 -32.74 33.68
N ALA A 101 -66.31 -32.56 35.00
CA ALA A 101 -65.40 -31.63 35.70
C ALA A 101 -63.92 -32.05 35.53
N THR A 102 -63.61 -33.34 35.62
CA THR A 102 -62.24 -33.84 35.40
C THR A 102 -61.81 -33.71 33.95
N GLN A 103 -62.70 -33.91 32.98
CA GLN A 103 -62.40 -33.68 31.57
C GLN A 103 -62.15 -32.19 31.26
N ALA A 104 -62.98 -31.30 31.79
CA ALA A 104 -62.81 -29.85 31.66
C ALA A 104 -61.49 -29.37 32.28
N ALA A 105 -61.15 -29.84 33.48
CA ALA A 105 -59.88 -29.54 34.14
C ALA A 105 -58.67 -30.04 33.32
N ARG A 106 -58.72 -31.27 32.79
CA ARG A 106 -57.68 -31.82 31.91
C ARG A 106 -57.55 -31.04 30.59
N GLN A 107 -58.65 -30.51 30.06
CA GLN A 107 -58.61 -29.67 28.87
C GLN A 107 -57.95 -28.31 29.17
N ALA A 108 -58.39 -27.62 30.23
CA ALA A 108 -57.78 -26.37 30.66
C ALA A 108 -56.27 -26.54 30.96
N GLN A 109 -55.87 -27.64 31.59
CA GLN A 109 -54.47 -27.97 31.84
C GLN A 109 -53.68 -28.17 30.53
N ARG A 110 -54.25 -28.87 29.53
CA ARG A 110 -53.59 -29.05 28.22
C ARG A 110 -53.42 -27.72 27.50
N ASP A 111 -54.42 -26.85 27.53
CA ASP A 111 -54.34 -25.55 26.87
C ASP A 111 -53.35 -24.62 27.58
N ALA A 112 -53.29 -24.65 28.91
CA ALA A 112 -52.24 -23.96 29.68
C ALA A 112 -50.83 -24.45 29.30
N TRP A 113 -50.61 -25.77 29.22
CA TRP A 113 -49.32 -26.33 28.80
C TRP A 113 -48.93 -25.93 27.37
N ARG A 114 -49.88 -25.87 26.44
CA ARG A 114 -49.63 -25.40 25.06
C ARG A 114 -49.18 -23.95 25.04
N LEU A 115 -49.81 -23.07 25.83
CA LEU A 115 -49.42 -21.66 25.93
C LEU A 115 -48.03 -21.51 26.56
N ILE A 116 -47.74 -22.21 27.66
CA ILE A 116 -46.42 -22.21 28.31
C ILE A 116 -45.34 -22.65 27.31
N LEU A 117 -45.59 -23.72 26.56
CA LEU A 117 -44.66 -24.22 25.55
C LEU A 117 -44.43 -23.19 24.44
N ALA A 118 -45.49 -22.59 23.91
CA ALA A 118 -45.40 -21.57 22.86
C ALA A 118 -44.59 -20.35 23.33
N ILE A 119 -44.87 -19.84 24.54
CA ILE A 119 -44.12 -18.73 25.14
C ILE A 119 -42.65 -19.12 25.31
N SER A 120 -42.37 -20.31 25.83
CA SER A 120 -41.00 -20.80 26.04
C SER A 120 -40.22 -20.89 24.72
N ILE A 121 -40.86 -21.36 23.64
CA ILE A 121 -40.25 -21.42 22.30
C ILE A 121 -39.90 -20.01 21.81
N VAL A 122 -40.80 -19.04 21.95
CA VAL A 122 -40.54 -17.64 21.55
C VAL A 122 -39.41 -17.03 22.38
N LEU A 123 -39.41 -17.27 23.69
CA LEU A 123 -38.43 -16.75 24.64
C LEU A 123 -37.02 -17.32 24.40
N LEU A 124 -36.92 -18.54 23.86
CA LEU A 124 -35.67 -19.16 23.42
C LEU A 124 -35.25 -18.73 22.01
N ALA A 125 -36.19 -18.58 21.09
CA ALA A 125 -35.90 -18.24 19.70
C ALA A 125 -35.39 -16.80 19.54
N LEU A 126 -35.91 -15.86 20.32
CA LEU A 126 -35.54 -14.45 20.25
C LEU A 126 -34.06 -14.17 20.58
N PRO A 127 -33.48 -14.65 21.71
CA PRO A 127 -32.06 -14.46 21.99
C PRO A 127 -31.18 -15.25 21.01
N PHE A 128 -31.61 -16.43 20.57
CA PHE A 128 -30.87 -17.20 19.57
C PHE A 128 -30.78 -16.47 18.23
N GLY A 129 -31.91 -15.95 17.73
CA GLY A 129 -31.96 -15.14 16.52
C GLY A 129 -31.14 -13.85 16.65
N GLY A 130 -31.22 -13.18 17.80
CA GLY A 130 -30.40 -12.01 18.12
C GLY A 130 -28.90 -12.32 18.11
N ALA A 131 -28.48 -13.42 18.73
CA ALA A 131 -27.09 -13.85 18.75
C ALA A 131 -26.56 -14.15 17.33
N VAL A 132 -27.34 -14.88 16.52
CA VAL A 132 -26.97 -15.17 15.12
C VAL A 132 -26.91 -13.89 14.28
N PHE A 133 -27.84 -12.95 14.48
CA PHE A 133 -27.84 -11.66 13.81
C PHE A 133 -26.60 -10.82 14.16
N LEU A 134 -26.29 -10.67 15.45
CA LEU A 134 -25.10 -9.94 15.91
C LEU A 134 -23.81 -10.60 15.43
N TRP A 135 -23.70 -11.93 15.52
CA TRP A 135 -22.55 -12.67 15.02
C TRP A 135 -22.32 -12.43 13.53
N ARG A 136 -23.39 -12.47 12.73
CA ARG A 136 -23.30 -12.34 11.27
C ARG A 136 -23.07 -10.91 10.80
N HIS A 137 -23.61 -9.91 11.49
CA HIS A 137 -23.61 -8.52 11.03
C HIS A 137 -22.63 -7.59 11.77
N LEU A 138 -22.12 -7.99 12.95
CA LEU A 138 -21.12 -7.22 13.72
C LEU A 138 -19.80 -7.98 13.89
N VAL A 139 -19.84 -9.19 14.45
CA VAL A 139 -18.61 -9.91 14.85
C VAL A 139 -17.79 -10.33 13.63
N LYS A 140 -18.40 -11.06 12.68
CA LYS A 140 -17.69 -11.53 11.48
C LYS A 140 -17.07 -10.40 10.63
N PRO A 141 -17.77 -9.30 10.31
CA PRO A 141 -17.16 -8.20 9.56
C PRO A 141 -16.00 -7.53 10.31
N LEU A 142 -16.11 -7.36 11.62
CA LEU A 142 -15.06 -6.74 12.43
C LEU A 142 -13.79 -7.60 12.49
N GLU A 143 -13.96 -8.91 12.65
CA GLU A 143 -12.88 -9.89 12.58
C GLU A 143 -12.18 -9.87 11.20
N ALA A 144 -12.95 -9.72 10.12
CA ALA A 144 -12.40 -9.59 8.77
C ALA A 144 -11.54 -8.32 8.59
N VAL A 145 -11.98 -7.17 9.10
CA VAL A 145 -11.19 -5.92 9.08
C VAL A 145 -9.92 -6.05 9.91
N ALA A 146 -10.00 -6.67 11.10
CA ALA A 146 -8.82 -6.91 11.94
C ALA A 146 -7.78 -7.79 11.22
N HIS A 147 -8.22 -8.87 10.57
CA HIS A 147 -7.34 -9.72 9.78
C HIS A 147 -6.79 -9.02 8.53
N ALA A 148 -7.58 -8.20 7.84
CA ALA A 148 -7.11 -7.43 6.69
C ALA A 148 -6.06 -6.38 7.11
N THR A 149 -6.19 -5.79 8.29
CA THR A 149 -5.18 -4.86 8.83
C THR A 149 -3.86 -5.59 9.07
N GLN A 150 -3.90 -6.80 9.61
CA GLN A 150 -2.70 -7.62 9.81
C GLN A 150 -2.07 -8.08 8.49
N SER A 151 -2.86 -8.37 7.45
CA SER A 151 -2.32 -8.75 6.13
C SER A 151 -1.62 -7.59 5.44
N ILE A 152 -2.16 -6.36 5.55
CA ILE A 152 -1.48 -5.15 5.07
C ILE A 152 -0.15 -4.95 5.81
N ALA A 153 -0.14 -5.11 7.14
CA ALA A 153 1.08 -4.98 7.94
C ALA A 153 2.15 -6.03 7.62
N ARG A 154 1.77 -7.19 7.07
CA ARG A 154 2.68 -8.25 6.64
C ARG A 154 3.01 -8.21 5.14
N GLU A 155 2.48 -7.22 4.42
CA GLU A 155 2.63 -7.10 2.95
C GLU A 155 2.05 -8.29 2.16
N ASP A 156 1.14 -9.07 2.76
CA ASP A 156 0.49 -10.25 2.14
C ASP A 156 -0.61 -9.88 1.11
N GLY A 157 -0.77 -8.59 0.81
CA GLY A 157 -1.78 -8.05 -0.11
C GLY A 157 -3.18 -7.84 0.51
N ARG A 158 -4.06 -7.21 -0.27
CA ARG A 158 -5.44 -6.94 0.16
C ARG A 158 -6.29 -8.19 0.15
N LYS A 159 -7.13 -8.33 1.18
CA LYS A 159 -8.19 -9.33 1.21
C LYS A 159 -9.55 -8.63 1.06
N PRO A 160 -10.48 -9.19 0.26
CA PRO A 160 -11.81 -8.61 0.10
C PRO A 160 -12.57 -8.65 1.42
N LEU A 161 -13.18 -7.53 1.79
CA LEU A 161 -13.97 -7.41 3.01
C LEU A 161 -15.44 -7.74 2.74
N PRO A 162 -16.12 -8.46 3.66
CA PRO A 162 -17.53 -8.79 3.50
C PRO A 162 -18.39 -7.53 3.66
N GLY A 163 -19.37 -7.34 2.78
CA GLY A 163 -20.33 -6.26 2.91
C GLY A 163 -21.16 -6.35 4.20
N SER A 164 -21.42 -5.20 4.84
CA SER A 164 -22.33 -5.11 6.00
C SER A 164 -23.61 -4.34 5.67
N HIS A 165 -24.71 -4.74 6.33
CA HIS A 165 -26.00 -4.06 6.27
C HIS A 165 -26.12 -2.94 7.31
N LEU A 166 -25.25 -2.93 8.33
CA LEU A 166 -25.19 -1.85 9.32
C LEU A 166 -24.37 -0.69 8.75
N SER A 167 -24.95 0.50 8.74
CA SER A 167 -24.35 1.71 8.18
C SER A 167 -22.99 2.04 8.78
N GLU A 168 -22.85 1.86 10.09
CA GLU A 168 -21.65 2.16 10.87
C GLU A 168 -20.50 1.22 10.48
N VAL A 169 -20.81 -0.08 10.36
CA VAL A 169 -19.83 -1.10 9.97
C VAL A 169 -19.42 -0.91 8.51
N ARG A 170 -20.37 -0.58 7.63
CA ARG A 170 -20.06 -0.27 6.22
C ARG A 170 -19.14 0.94 6.12
N ARG A 171 -19.44 2.04 6.80
CA ARG A 171 -18.56 3.22 6.84
C ARG A 171 -17.15 2.86 7.29
N LEU A 172 -17.00 2.03 8.33
CA LEU A 172 -15.68 1.60 8.80
C LEU A 172 -14.91 0.83 7.72
N ILE A 173 -15.57 -0.10 7.02
CA ILE A 173 -14.98 -0.85 5.90
C ILE A 173 -14.54 0.12 4.79
N ASP A 174 -15.41 1.04 4.37
CA ASP A 174 -15.10 2.01 3.32
C ASP A 174 -13.89 2.90 3.70
N HIS A 175 -13.81 3.37 4.94
CA HIS A 175 -12.66 4.17 5.42
C HIS A 175 -11.37 3.35 5.43
N PHE A 176 -11.45 2.08 5.83
CA PHE A 176 -10.30 1.19 5.83
C PHE A 176 -9.81 0.90 4.40
N GLU A 177 -10.72 0.64 3.46
CA GLU A 177 -10.39 0.43 2.05
C GLU A 177 -9.73 1.65 1.42
N ASN A 178 -10.28 2.85 1.66
CA ASN A 178 -9.69 4.11 1.21
C ASN A 178 -8.30 4.35 1.82
N MET A 179 -8.11 4.04 3.10
CA MET A 179 -6.81 4.15 3.77
C MET A 179 -5.79 3.17 3.17
N ALA A 180 -6.18 1.91 2.97
CA ALA A 180 -5.35 0.89 2.35
C ALA A 180 -4.90 1.33 0.94
N GLU A 181 -5.80 1.92 0.16
CA GLU A 181 -5.49 2.47 -1.16
C GLU A 181 -4.54 3.65 -1.13
N ALA A 182 -4.77 4.60 -0.22
CA ALA A 182 -3.86 5.73 -0.06
C ALA A 182 -2.45 5.29 0.34
N VAL A 183 -2.34 4.30 1.24
CA VAL A 183 -1.04 3.76 1.69
C VAL A 183 -0.33 3.04 0.55
N GLU A 184 -1.00 2.14 -0.17
CA GLU A 184 -0.40 1.42 -1.30
C GLU A 184 0.05 2.38 -2.41
N ALA A 185 -0.78 3.37 -2.77
CA ALA A 185 -0.43 4.38 -3.76
C ALA A 185 0.82 5.17 -3.34
N LYS A 186 0.91 5.53 -2.06
CA LYS A 186 2.06 6.25 -1.51
C LYS A 186 3.33 5.40 -1.46
N VAL A 187 3.22 4.13 -1.08
CA VAL A 187 4.35 3.17 -1.11
C VAL A 187 4.83 3.00 -2.56
N ALA A 188 3.92 2.74 -3.50
CA ALA A 188 4.28 2.60 -4.92
C ALA A 188 4.95 3.86 -5.49
N ALA A 189 4.47 5.05 -5.13
CA ALA A 189 5.09 6.31 -5.54
C ALA A 189 6.51 6.47 -4.97
N ARG A 190 6.70 6.18 -3.67
CA ARG A 190 8.01 6.24 -3.01
C ARG A 190 8.99 5.19 -3.54
N THR A 191 8.54 3.97 -3.81
CA THR A 191 9.37 2.93 -4.42
C THR A 191 9.88 3.36 -5.80
N ARG A 192 9.00 3.89 -6.66
CA ARG A 192 9.40 4.42 -7.98
C ARG A 192 10.38 5.59 -7.87
N GLU A 193 10.20 6.47 -6.88
CA GLU A 193 11.12 7.58 -6.63
C GLU A 193 12.49 7.07 -6.17
N LEU A 194 12.53 6.11 -5.23
CA LEU A 194 13.76 5.48 -4.75
C LEU A 194 14.49 4.75 -5.88
N GLU A 195 13.78 4.01 -6.73
CA GLU A 195 14.36 3.35 -7.90
C GLU A 195 15.01 4.37 -8.85
N ARG A 196 14.32 5.47 -9.15
CA ARG A 196 14.87 6.55 -9.99
C ARG A 196 16.12 7.19 -9.38
N LEU A 197 16.10 7.48 -8.07
CA LEU A 197 17.25 8.06 -7.38
C LEU A 197 18.43 7.08 -7.33
N ASN A 198 18.16 5.81 -7.08
CA ASN A 198 19.18 4.77 -7.06
C ASN A 198 19.80 4.55 -8.45
N GLN A 199 18.99 4.55 -9.51
CA GLN A 199 19.48 4.53 -10.89
C GLN A 199 20.37 5.73 -11.19
N LYS A 200 19.93 6.94 -10.81
CA LYS A 200 20.73 8.17 -11.00
C LYS A 200 22.07 8.09 -10.25
N LEU A 201 22.04 7.64 -8.99
CA LEU A 201 23.24 7.46 -8.17
C LEU A 201 24.19 6.45 -8.79
N THR A 202 23.67 5.31 -9.27
CA THR A 202 24.46 4.25 -9.91
C THR A 202 25.16 4.76 -11.17
N VAL A 203 24.45 5.52 -12.01
CA VAL A 203 25.04 6.13 -13.22
C VAL A 203 26.13 7.13 -12.85
N THR A 204 25.91 7.97 -11.85
CA THR A 204 26.92 8.93 -11.37
C THR A 204 28.14 8.21 -10.79
N ASP A 205 27.96 7.17 -9.98
CA ASP A 205 29.07 6.41 -9.39
C ASP A 205 29.90 5.70 -10.48
N GLN A 206 29.23 5.09 -11.47
CA GLN A 206 29.92 4.48 -12.62
C GLN A 206 30.75 5.49 -13.40
N ARG A 207 30.21 6.69 -13.67
CA ARG A 207 30.94 7.78 -14.35
C ARG A 207 32.15 8.23 -13.52
N ARG A 208 31.99 8.38 -12.21
CA ARG A 208 33.08 8.76 -11.29
C ARG A 208 34.19 7.71 -11.23
N ARG A 209 33.86 6.42 -11.19
CA ARG A 209 34.88 5.34 -11.22
C ARG A 209 35.63 5.31 -12.54
N LEU A 210 34.92 5.44 -13.66
CA LEU A 210 35.52 5.51 -14.99
C LEU A 210 36.47 6.73 -15.09
N PHE A 211 36.06 7.87 -14.55
CA PHE A 211 36.89 9.07 -14.46
C PHE A 211 38.21 8.81 -13.72
N LEU A 212 38.14 8.32 -12.47
CA LEU A 212 39.33 8.09 -11.65
C LEU A 212 40.29 7.08 -12.30
N SER A 213 39.75 6.05 -12.95
CA SER A 213 40.55 5.08 -13.71
C SER A 213 41.28 5.73 -14.89
N LYS A 214 40.57 6.50 -15.73
CA LYS A 214 41.18 7.19 -16.88
C LYS A 214 42.23 8.21 -16.43
N VAL A 215 41.95 9.03 -15.42
CA VAL A 215 42.93 9.97 -14.85
C VAL A 215 44.19 9.25 -14.41
N SER A 216 44.05 8.14 -13.68
CA SER A 216 45.19 7.38 -13.20
C SER A 216 46.07 6.86 -14.34
N HIS A 217 45.48 6.43 -15.46
CA HIS A 217 46.22 6.01 -16.64
C HIS A 217 46.94 7.16 -17.33
N GLU A 218 46.25 8.29 -17.53
CA GLU A 218 46.78 9.48 -18.21
C GLU A 218 47.92 10.16 -17.45
N LEU A 219 47.88 10.14 -16.11
CA LEU A 219 48.97 10.66 -15.29
C LEU A 219 50.16 9.69 -15.25
N ARG A 220 49.92 8.37 -15.33
CA ARG A 220 50.98 7.36 -15.26
C ARG A 220 51.90 7.41 -16.48
N THR A 221 51.37 7.64 -17.67
CA THR A 221 52.16 7.66 -18.92
C THR A 221 53.29 8.70 -18.91
N PRO A 222 53.05 10.02 -18.75
CA PRO A 222 54.11 11.03 -18.72
C PRO A 222 55.06 10.83 -17.54
N VAL A 223 54.58 10.37 -16.39
CA VAL A 223 55.44 10.00 -15.25
C VAL A 223 56.38 8.83 -15.61
N THR A 224 55.89 7.85 -16.38
CA THR A 224 56.72 6.73 -16.85
C THR A 224 57.78 7.19 -17.85
N VAL A 225 57.41 8.10 -18.76
CA VAL A 225 58.36 8.71 -19.71
C VAL A 225 59.43 9.51 -18.99
N MET A 226 59.04 10.43 -18.08
CA MET A 226 59.98 11.21 -17.27
C MET A 226 60.96 10.31 -16.50
N ARG A 227 60.48 9.21 -15.93
CA ARG A 227 61.34 8.24 -15.25
C ARG A 227 62.32 7.58 -16.23
N GLY A 228 61.85 7.15 -17.40
CA GLY A 228 62.70 6.55 -18.43
C GLY A 228 63.80 7.50 -18.91
N GLU A 229 63.45 8.75 -19.21
CA GLU A 229 64.41 9.78 -19.62
C GLU A 229 65.41 10.13 -18.50
N ALA A 230 64.95 10.15 -17.24
CA ALA A 230 65.85 10.32 -16.10
C ALA A 230 66.83 9.13 -15.96
N GLU A 231 66.36 7.89 -16.14
CA GLU A 231 67.20 6.69 -16.15
C GLU A 231 68.21 6.71 -17.30
N VAL A 232 67.83 7.22 -18.47
CA VAL A 232 68.70 7.43 -19.63
C VAL A 232 69.75 8.49 -19.31
N ALA A 233 69.35 9.65 -18.77
CA ALA A 233 70.24 10.73 -18.36
C ALA A 233 71.30 10.26 -17.35
N LEU A 234 70.92 9.42 -16.38
CA LEU A 234 71.82 8.86 -15.37
C LEU A 234 72.85 7.86 -15.92
N ARG A 235 72.71 7.38 -17.18
CA ARG A 235 73.65 6.43 -17.81
C ARG A 235 74.74 7.09 -18.64
N PHE A 236 74.64 8.40 -18.90
CA PHE A 236 75.58 9.13 -19.76
C PHE A 236 76.44 10.11 -18.95
N ASP A 237 77.62 9.66 -18.51
CA ASP A 237 78.54 10.51 -17.73
C ASP A 237 79.23 11.61 -18.60
N ASP A 238 79.55 11.32 -19.86
CA ASP A 238 80.37 12.23 -20.71
C ASP A 238 79.64 12.84 -21.93
N ASN A 239 78.36 12.50 -22.17
CA ASN A 239 77.61 13.00 -23.33
C ASN A 239 76.62 14.12 -22.96
N ILE A 240 77.12 15.35 -22.95
CA ILE A 240 76.36 16.57 -22.61
C ILE A 240 75.13 16.77 -23.53
N LEU A 241 75.22 16.40 -24.80
CA LEU A 241 74.09 16.56 -25.74
C LEU A 241 72.95 15.61 -25.39
N ALA A 242 73.24 14.32 -25.16
CA ALA A 242 72.23 13.34 -24.76
C ALA A 242 71.60 13.68 -23.41
N LEU A 243 72.38 14.19 -22.46
CA LEU A 243 71.87 14.67 -21.17
C LEU A 243 70.90 15.85 -21.35
N ARG A 244 71.24 16.80 -22.22
CA ARG A 244 70.39 17.96 -22.50
C ARG A 244 69.09 17.57 -23.17
N ASP A 245 69.13 16.63 -24.12
CA ASP A 245 67.95 16.11 -24.80
C ASP A 245 67.02 15.38 -23.82
N ALA A 246 67.56 14.51 -22.96
CA ALA A 246 66.78 13.83 -21.92
C ALA A 246 66.14 14.83 -20.93
N LEU A 247 66.88 15.85 -20.50
CA LEU A 247 66.34 16.92 -19.63
C LEU A 247 65.24 17.74 -20.31
N HIS A 248 65.38 18.04 -21.61
CA HIS A 248 64.33 18.70 -22.38
C HIS A 248 63.08 17.81 -22.46
N GLN A 249 63.23 16.51 -22.71
CA GLN A 249 62.10 15.57 -22.77
C GLN A 249 61.36 15.43 -21.42
N ILE A 250 62.11 15.47 -20.32
CA ILE A 250 61.54 15.52 -18.95
C ILE A 250 60.75 16.82 -18.74
N LEU A 251 61.32 17.96 -19.13
CA LEU A 251 60.66 19.27 -18.99
C LEU A 251 59.38 19.35 -19.81
N ASP A 252 59.40 18.87 -21.06
CA ASP A 252 58.22 18.84 -21.93
C ASP A 252 57.12 17.94 -21.34
N SER A 253 57.50 16.78 -20.81
CA SER A 253 56.58 15.87 -20.14
C SER A 253 55.99 16.45 -18.85
N ASN A 254 56.77 17.24 -18.11
CA ASN A 254 56.32 17.94 -16.90
C ASN A 254 55.30 19.04 -17.24
N LEU A 255 55.60 19.90 -18.22
CA LEU A 255 54.68 20.94 -18.68
C LEU A 255 53.37 20.36 -19.23
N PHE A 256 53.44 19.21 -19.90
CA PHE A 256 52.26 18.47 -20.31
C PHE A 256 51.42 18.01 -19.10
N LEU A 257 52.08 17.44 -18.08
CA LEU A 257 51.42 16.96 -16.86
C LEU A 257 50.74 18.09 -16.07
N GLU A 258 51.41 19.25 -15.94
CA GLU A 258 50.87 20.44 -15.27
C GLU A 258 49.57 20.90 -15.94
N ARG A 259 49.58 21.04 -17.28
CA ARG A 259 48.37 21.42 -18.03
C ARG A 259 47.23 20.42 -17.83
N ARG A 260 47.52 19.12 -17.82
CA ARG A 260 46.50 18.08 -17.60
C ARG A 260 45.94 18.12 -16.18
N LEU A 261 46.75 18.40 -15.17
CA LEU A 261 46.30 18.60 -13.80
C LEU A 261 45.39 19.83 -13.68
N ASP A 262 45.77 20.94 -14.33
CA ASP A 262 44.96 22.15 -14.34
C ASP A 262 43.60 21.94 -15.04
N ASP A 263 43.58 21.21 -16.16
CA ASP A 263 42.34 20.82 -16.84
C ASP A 263 41.43 20.00 -15.92
N LEU A 264 42.00 19.02 -15.20
CA LEU A 264 41.27 18.15 -14.27
C LEU A 264 40.72 18.91 -13.06
N LEU A 265 41.53 19.78 -12.45
CA LEU A 265 41.09 20.62 -11.34
C LEU A 265 40.01 21.61 -11.76
N THR A 266 40.11 22.13 -12.99
CA THR A 266 39.10 23.01 -13.56
C THR A 266 37.78 22.27 -13.75
N LEU A 267 37.81 21.06 -14.31
CA LEU A 267 36.62 20.21 -14.47
C LEU A 267 36.01 19.76 -13.13
N ALA A 268 36.82 19.42 -12.13
CA ALA A 268 36.32 19.04 -10.82
C ALA A 268 35.59 20.21 -10.13
N ARG A 269 36.18 21.42 -10.17
CA ARG A 269 35.56 22.63 -9.59
C ARG A 269 34.33 23.09 -10.37
N ALA A 270 34.30 22.80 -11.66
CA ALA A 270 33.18 23.06 -12.54
C ALA A 270 31.94 22.23 -12.16
N GLU A 271 32.08 20.94 -11.84
CA GLU A 271 30.97 20.09 -11.40
C GLU A 271 30.35 20.55 -10.08
N ASP A 272 31.15 21.12 -9.18
CA ASP A 272 30.69 21.67 -7.90
C ASP A 272 30.15 23.11 -7.99
N GLY A 273 30.13 23.72 -9.18
CA GLY A 273 29.69 25.10 -9.40
C GLY A 273 30.60 26.15 -8.76
N ALA A 274 31.84 25.77 -8.41
CA ALA A 274 32.71 26.51 -7.50
C ALA A 274 33.85 27.29 -8.21
N LEU A 275 33.83 27.43 -9.54
CA LEU A 275 34.88 28.17 -10.25
C LEU A 275 34.47 29.62 -10.53
N PRO A 276 34.95 30.61 -9.75
CA PRO A 276 34.70 32.02 -10.06
C PRO A 276 35.46 32.43 -11.33
N LEU A 277 34.74 33.00 -12.30
CA LEU A 277 35.34 33.59 -13.50
C LEU A 277 35.85 35.00 -13.20
N ARG A 278 37.05 35.33 -13.69
CA ARG A 278 37.59 36.70 -13.65
C ARG A 278 37.19 37.43 -14.92
N SER A 279 35.91 37.79 -15.01
CA SER A 279 35.37 38.46 -16.19
C SER A 279 35.99 39.85 -16.42
N SER A 280 36.49 40.07 -17.63
CA SER A 280 37.07 41.33 -18.08
C SER A 280 36.72 41.56 -19.57
N PRO A 281 36.84 42.79 -20.09
CA PRO A 281 36.77 43.03 -21.53
C PRO A 281 37.89 42.29 -22.26
N VAL A 282 37.52 41.43 -23.22
CA VAL A 282 38.45 40.66 -24.04
C VAL A 282 38.15 40.87 -25.52
N ASP A 283 39.17 41.11 -26.32
CA ASP A 283 39.08 41.00 -27.78
C ASP A 283 39.37 39.56 -28.19
N LEU A 284 38.33 38.84 -28.58
CA LEU A 284 38.41 37.42 -28.92
C LEU A 284 39.26 37.17 -30.16
N ALA A 285 39.28 38.11 -31.12
CA ALA A 285 40.10 37.99 -32.32
C ALA A 285 41.59 38.09 -31.98
N HIS A 286 41.96 39.09 -31.17
CA HIS A 286 43.33 39.25 -30.70
C HIS A 286 43.78 38.05 -29.85
N LEU A 287 42.92 37.54 -28.97
CA LEU A 287 43.22 36.34 -28.19
C LEU A 287 43.43 35.10 -29.07
N ALA A 288 42.55 34.88 -30.05
CA ALA A 288 42.67 33.77 -31.00
C ALA A 288 43.95 33.86 -31.84
N GLN A 289 44.36 35.06 -32.27
CA GLN A 289 45.64 35.26 -32.96
C GLN A 289 46.83 34.91 -32.06
N GLN A 290 46.82 35.30 -30.78
CA GLN A 290 47.88 34.95 -29.83
C GLN A 290 47.95 33.43 -29.61
N VAL A 291 46.80 32.79 -29.40
CA VAL A 291 46.70 31.35 -29.21
C VAL A 291 47.19 30.61 -30.46
N GLY A 292 46.74 31.03 -31.64
CA GLY A 292 47.15 30.42 -32.90
C GLY A 292 48.65 30.55 -33.16
N LYS A 293 49.24 31.72 -32.92
CA LYS A 293 50.70 31.91 -33.02
C LYS A 293 51.46 30.98 -32.07
N SER A 294 50.99 30.84 -30.83
CA SER A 294 51.60 29.94 -29.85
C SER A 294 51.45 28.46 -30.22
N ALA A 295 50.32 28.08 -30.83
CA ALA A 295 50.03 26.71 -31.21
C ALA A 295 50.65 26.31 -32.56
N ALA A 296 51.06 27.27 -33.40
CA ALA A 296 51.64 27.02 -34.72
C ALA A 296 52.88 26.12 -34.67
N GLY A 297 53.76 26.30 -33.68
CA GLY A 297 54.93 25.44 -33.49
C GLY A 297 54.58 23.98 -33.17
N PHE A 298 53.61 23.79 -32.28
CA PHE A 298 53.11 22.46 -31.90
C PHE A 298 52.38 21.76 -33.06
N ALA A 299 51.53 22.49 -33.79
CA ALA A 299 50.84 21.97 -34.97
C ALA A 299 51.84 21.54 -36.04
N SER A 300 52.85 22.38 -36.33
CA SER A 300 53.90 22.07 -37.31
C SER A 300 54.74 20.86 -36.90
N ALA A 301 55.06 20.70 -35.61
CA ALA A 301 55.76 19.52 -35.10
C ALA A 301 54.94 18.23 -35.28
N SER A 302 53.61 18.34 -35.28
CA SER A 302 52.68 17.24 -35.54
C SER A 302 52.38 17.05 -37.05
N GLY A 303 53.03 17.81 -37.92
CA GLY A 303 52.83 17.76 -39.37
C GLY A 303 51.55 18.44 -39.87
N VAL A 304 50.91 19.29 -39.06
CA VAL A 304 49.66 19.99 -39.39
C VAL A 304 49.92 21.48 -39.60
N ARG A 305 49.37 22.06 -40.67
CA ARG A 305 49.44 23.50 -40.92
C ARG A 305 48.29 24.21 -40.21
N LEU A 306 48.59 25.17 -39.34
CA LEU A 306 47.57 26.02 -38.70
C LEU A 306 47.39 27.32 -39.50
N GLU A 307 46.18 27.55 -40.02
CA GLU A 307 45.79 28.75 -40.74
C GLU A 307 44.87 29.63 -39.90
N LEU A 308 45.13 30.94 -39.89
CA LEU A 308 44.28 31.94 -39.26
C LEU A 308 43.48 32.67 -40.34
N SER A 309 42.17 32.81 -40.14
CA SER A 309 41.29 33.49 -41.10
C SER A 309 40.20 34.29 -40.41
N SER A 310 39.75 35.40 -41.00
CA SER A 310 38.64 36.20 -40.45
C SER A 310 38.84 36.70 -39.01
N LEU A 311 40.09 36.99 -38.62
CA LEU A 311 40.46 37.50 -37.29
C LEU A 311 40.99 38.94 -37.36
N ASP A 312 40.71 39.67 -38.44
CA ASP A 312 41.29 41.00 -38.70
C ASP A 312 40.55 42.14 -38.00
N LYS A 313 39.35 41.89 -37.48
CA LYS A 313 38.50 42.87 -36.80
C LYS A 313 38.36 42.53 -35.32
N PRO A 314 38.32 43.52 -34.41
CA PRO A 314 38.07 43.28 -32.99
C PRO A 314 36.74 42.58 -32.74
N MET A 315 36.74 41.59 -31.84
CA MET A 315 35.57 40.80 -31.44
C MET A 315 35.37 40.94 -29.94
N PRO A 316 34.77 42.05 -29.46
CA PRO A 316 34.69 42.34 -28.03
C PRO A 316 33.69 41.43 -27.30
N VAL A 317 34.15 40.79 -26.23
CA VAL A 317 33.36 39.98 -25.30
C VAL A 317 33.66 40.37 -23.85
N ILE A 318 32.81 39.91 -22.93
CA ILE A 318 33.11 39.90 -21.49
C ILE A 318 33.47 38.48 -21.10
N GLY A 319 34.68 38.27 -20.58
CA GLY A 319 35.11 36.95 -20.17
C GLY A 319 36.45 36.90 -19.46
N ASP A 320 36.78 35.72 -18.98
CA ASP A 320 38.06 35.39 -18.37
C ASP A 320 39.05 35.01 -19.50
N PRO A 321 40.07 35.84 -19.78
CA PRO A 321 40.96 35.64 -20.90
C PRO A 321 41.77 34.35 -20.79
N ASP A 322 42.10 33.91 -19.58
CA ASP A 322 42.89 32.69 -19.34
C ASP A 322 42.03 31.45 -19.62
N ARG A 323 40.76 31.48 -19.22
CA ARG A 323 39.82 30.39 -19.54
C ARG A 323 39.48 30.35 -21.01
N LEU A 324 39.21 31.49 -21.65
CA LEU A 324 38.95 31.52 -23.09
C LEU A 324 40.16 31.03 -23.90
N ARG A 325 41.39 31.37 -23.47
CA ARG A 325 42.63 30.81 -24.02
C ARG A 325 42.67 29.30 -23.90
N GLN A 326 42.34 28.77 -22.72
CA GLN A 326 42.31 27.34 -22.44
C GLN A 326 41.29 26.60 -23.33
N ALA A 327 40.09 27.17 -23.53
CA ALA A 327 39.09 26.60 -24.42
C ALA A 327 39.59 26.52 -25.87
N MET A 328 40.18 27.59 -26.41
CA MET A 328 40.72 27.60 -27.77
C MET A 328 41.86 26.60 -27.94
N LEU A 329 42.78 26.51 -26.97
CA LEU A 329 43.85 25.52 -26.98
C LEU A 329 43.31 24.09 -26.98
N ALA A 330 42.25 23.82 -26.20
CA ALA A 330 41.62 22.51 -26.17
C ALA A 330 40.98 22.13 -27.53
N LEU A 331 40.41 23.10 -28.26
CA LEU A 331 39.90 22.87 -29.61
C LEU A 331 41.02 22.63 -30.61
N ILE A 332 42.11 23.39 -30.53
CA ILE A 332 43.26 23.25 -31.42
C ILE A 332 44.00 21.92 -31.17
N ASP A 333 44.21 21.53 -29.92
CA ASP A 333 44.78 20.22 -29.55
C ASP A 333 43.96 19.07 -30.15
N ASN A 334 42.63 19.18 -30.06
CA ASN A 334 41.72 18.23 -30.70
C ASN A 334 41.89 18.21 -32.22
N GLY A 335 41.88 19.37 -32.87
CA GLY A 335 42.02 19.46 -34.32
C GLY A 335 43.37 18.93 -34.83
N VAL A 336 44.48 19.29 -34.20
CA VAL A 336 45.82 18.79 -34.56
C VAL A 336 45.88 17.27 -34.43
N LYS A 337 45.30 16.73 -33.36
CA LYS A 337 45.31 15.29 -33.07
C LYS A 337 44.57 14.46 -34.11
N PHE A 338 43.45 14.96 -34.63
CA PHE A 338 42.61 14.22 -35.57
C PHE A 338 42.87 14.55 -37.04
N SER A 339 43.61 15.62 -37.34
CA SER A 339 44.06 15.93 -38.69
C SER A 339 45.07 14.90 -39.21
N PRO A 340 45.00 14.53 -40.49
CA PRO A 340 46.01 13.70 -41.14
C PRO A 340 47.35 14.46 -41.27
N PRO A 341 48.49 13.75 -41.38
CA PRO A 341 49.78 14.38 -41.68
C PRO A 341 49.71 15.20 -42.98
N GLY A 342 50.20 16.43 -42.94
CA GLY A 342 50.11 17.40 -44.04
C GLY A 342 48.78 18.14 -44.13
N GLY A 343 47.80 17.79 -43.29
CA GLY A 343 46.49 18.44 -43.24
C GLY A 343 46.55 19.88 -42.72
N THR A 344 45.47 20.61 -42.98
CA THR A 344 45.30 22.00 -42.57
C THR A 344 44.25 22.11 -41.47
N LEU A 345 44.62 22.74 -40.37
CA LEU A 345 43.72 23.15 -39.30
C LEU A 345 43.44 24.65 -39.46
N ARG A 346 42.17 25.03 -39.58
CA ARG A 346 41.78 26.44 -39.74
C ARG A 346 41.14 26.96 -38.45
N LEU A 347 41.67 28.07 -37.93
CA LEU A 347 41.07 28.86 -36.86
C LEU A 347 40.44 30.11 -37.50
N SER A 348 39.13 30.24 -37.38
CA SER A 348 38.38 31.33 -38.02
C SER A 348 37.49 32.09 -37.04
N GLY A 349 37.41 33.40 -37.21
CA GLY A 349 36.45 34.25 -36.49
C GLY A 349 35.11 34.33 -37.21
N THR A 350 34.01 34.31 -36.45
CA THR A 350 32.65 34.49 -36.96
C THR A 350 31.93 35.60 -36.18
N TYR A 351 31.07 36.35 -36.87
CA TYR A 351 30.20 37.37 -36.28
C TYR A 351 28.82 37.22 -36.90
N GLU A 352 27.87 36.66 -36.14
CA GLU A 352 26.51 36.39 -36.63
C GLU A 352 25.50 36.67 -35.52
N GLN A 353 24.39 37.35 -35.87
CA GLN A 353 23.22 37.52 -35.00
C GLN A 353 23.50 38.11 -33.59
N GLY A 354 24.55 38.95 -33.44
CA GLY A 354 24.93 39.51 -32.13
C GLY A 354 25.76 38.55 -31.26
N GLU A 355 26.23 37.45 -31.83
CA GLU A 355 27.23 36.56 -31.24
C GLU A 355 28.55 36.66 -32.00
N VAL A 356 29.64 36.54 -31.26
CA VAL A 356 31.00 36.40 -31.79
C VAL A 356 31.50 35.00 -31.53
N GLY A 357 32.13 34.38 -32.51
CA GLY A 357 32.56 33.00 -32.40
C GLY A 357 33.94 32.70 -32.96
N ILE A 358 34.50 31.59 -32.51
CA ILE A 358 35.72 31.00 -33.05
C ILE A 358 35.35 29.60 -33.55
N VAL A 359 35.67 29.31 -34.81
CA VAL A 359 35.49 28.00 -35.42
C VAL A 359 36.85 27.39 -35.69
N VAL A 360 37.07 26.18 -35.16
CA VAL A 360 38.21 25.32 -35.46
C VAL A 360 37.75 24.24 -36.42
N THR A 361 38.34 24.22 -37.61
CA THR A 361 38.01 23.27 -38.68
C THR A 361 39.21 22.41 -38.99
N ASP A 362 39.09 21.09 -38.79
CA ASP A 362 40.11 20.11 -39.14
C ASP A 362 39.81 19.39 -40.47
N GLU A 363 40.77 18.58 -40.91
CA GLU A 363 40.70 17.70 -42.09
C GLU A 363 40.70 16.23 -41.68
N GLY A 364 40.27 15.94 -40.45
CA GLY A 364 40.21 14.60 -39.91
C GLY A 364 39.07 13.75 -40.49
N PRO A 365 38.82 12.56 -39.93
CA PRO A 365 37.78 11.65 -40.43
C PRO A 365 36.34 12.10 -40.10
N GLY A 366 36.16 13.27 -39.46
CA GLY A 366 34.87 13.70 -38.94
C GLY A 366 34.35 12.81 -37.80
N VAL A 367 33.07 12.96 -37.47
CA VAL A 367 32.40 12.23 -36.39
C VAL A 367 31.04 11.73 -36.89
N ALA A 368 30.61 10.55 -36.45
CA ALA A 368 29.26 10.08 -36.79
C ALA A 368 28.20 11.05 -36.26
N GLU A 369 27.12 11.29 -37.01
CA GLU A 369 26.12 12.32 -36.66
C GLU A 369 25.48 12.07 -35.27
N SER A 370 25.27 10.81 -34.90
CA SER A 370 24.81 10.40 -33.57
C SER A 370 25.80 10.66 -32.43
N GLU A 371 27.05 10.96 -32.74
CA GLU A 371 28.13 11.21 -31.78
C GLU A 371 28.47 12.70 -31.63
N LEU A 372 28.01 13.59 -32.54
CA LEU A 372 28.38 15.02 -32.56
C LEU A 372 28.05 15.78 -31.27
N GLU A 373 26.94 15.48 -30.60
CA GLU A 373 26.65 16.08 -29.29
C GLU A 373 27.45 15.42 -28.16
N ARG A 374 27.69 14.12 -28.29
CA ARG A 374 28.35 13.30 -27.27
C ARG A 374 29.84 13.55 -27.18
N ILE A 375 30.50 14.07 -28.22
CA ILE A 375 31.95 14.38 -28.17
C ILE A 375 32.30 15.42 -27.11
N PHE A 376 31.33 16.22 -26.67
CA PHE A 376 31.50 17.19 -25.59
C PHE A 376 31.21 16.61 -24.21
N ASP A 377 30.72 15.38 -24.11
CA ASP A 377 30.60 14.71 -22.83
C ASP A 377 32.01 14.40 -22.30
N PRO A 378 32.27 14.61 -21.00
CA PRO A 378 33.54 14.23 -20.41
C PRO A 378 33.90 12.77 -20.74
N TYR A 379 35.13 12.56 -21.20
CA TYR A 379 35.70 11.24 -21.51
C TYR A 379 35.07 10.52 -22.71
N ALA A 380 34.21 11.17 -23.47
CA ALA A 380 33.70 10.62 -24.72
C ALA A 380 34.83 10.51 -25.74
N GLN A 381 34.92 9.34 -26.38
CA GLN A 381 35.89 9.07 -27.43
C GLN A 381 35.19 8.30 -28.54
N GLY A 382 35.19 8.86 -29.75
CA GLY A 382 34.85 8.12 -30.96
C GLY A 382 35.87 7.02 -31.24
N LYS A 383 35.61 6.18 -32.26
CA LYS A 383 36.51 5.07 -32.63
C LYS A 383 37.95 5.54 -32.89
N ALA A 384 38.13 6.67 -33.58
CA ALA A 384 39.44 7.28 -33.84
C ALA A 384 40.11 7.86 -32.58
N GLY A 385 39.34 8.35 -31.60
CA GLY A 385 39.88 8.94 -30.38
C GLY A 385 40.51 7.92 -29.43
N ARG A 386 40.09 6.66 -29.51
CA ARG A 386 40.67 5.55 -28.76
C ARG A 386 42.04 5.12 -29.30
N SER A 387 42.23 5.12 -30.62
CA SER A 387 43.52 4.75 -31.24
C SER A 387 44.59 5.83 -31.06
N LEU A 388 44.19 7.10 -30.97
CA LEU A 388 45.10 8.24 -30.79
C LEU A 388 45.34 8.59 -29.31
N GLY A 389 44.77 7.84 -28.36
CA GLY A 389 45.03 8.02 -26.91
C GLY A 389 44.60 9.39 -26.35
N GLY A 390 43.40 9.87 -26.68
CA GLY A 390 42.89 11.15 -26.15
C GLY A 390 42.22 11.05 -24.79
N THR A 391 42.38 12.06 -23.94
CA THR A 391 41.72 12.12 -22.63
C THR A 391 40.20 12.22 -22.72
N GLY A 392 39.67 12.70 -23.86
CA GLY A 392 38.25 13.07 -24.02
C GLY A 392 37.84 14.25 -23.13
N LEU A 393 38.82 15.00 -22.59
CA LEU A 393 38.61 16.11 -21.67
C LEU A 393 38.62 17.48 -22.34
N GLY A 394 39.33 17.62 -23.46
CA GLY A 394 39.51 18.92 -24.11
C GLY A 394 38.18 19.57 -24.52
N LEU A 395 37.35 18.83 -25.25
CA LEU A 395 36.06 19.36 -25.73
C LEU A 395 35.04 19.58 -24.60
N SER A 396 35.05 18.74 -23.56
CA SER A 396 34.18 18.92 -22.39
C SER A 396 34.58 20.14 -21.55
N LEU A 397 35.89 20.37 -21.38
CA LEU A 397 36.42 21.59 -20.79
C LEU A 397 36.08 22.83 -21.61
N ALA A 398 36.27 22.79 -22.93
CA ALA A 398 35.90 23.89 -23.82
C ALA A 398 34.39 24.20 -23.71
N ARG A 399 33.55 23.16 -23.71
CA ARG A 399 32.10 23.30 -23.49
C ARG A 399 31.80 23.97 -22.15
N TRP A 400 32.40 23.50 -21.07
CA TRP A 400 32.18 24.08 -19.75
C TRP A 400 32.58 25.56 -19.71
N ILE A 401 33.78 25.90 -20.21
CA ILE A 401 34.27 27.28 -20.24
C ILE A 401 33.30 28.17 -21.02
N VAL A 402 32.88 27.75 -22.21
CA VAL A 402 31.96 28.54 -23.05
C VAL A 402 30.60 28.74 -22.37
N HIS A 403 30.04 27.69 -21.74
CA HIS A 403 28.79 27.82 -20.97
C HIS A 403 28.94 28.72 -19.75
N ALA A 404 30.07 28.67 -19.05
CA ALA A 404 30.35 29.56 -17.93
C ALA A 404 30.40 31.04 -18.36
N HIS A 405 30.70 31.31 -19.64
CA HIS A 405 30.65 32.62 -20.27
C HIS A 405 29.31 32.95 -20.94
N ALA A 406 28.24 32.21 -20.62
CA ALA A 406 26.91 32.34 -21.21
C ALA A 406 26.89 32.18 -22.75
N GLY A 407 27.85 31.43 -23.30
CA GLY A 407 27.95 31.12 -24.72
C GLY A 407 27.44 29.74 -25.09
N GLY A 408 27.60 29.40 -26.38
CA GLY A 408 27.26 28.08 -26.93
C GLY A 408 28.43 27.45 -27.65
N ILE A 409 28.57 26.13 -27.55
CA ILE A 409 29.52 25.35 -28.35
C ILE A 409 28.76 24.29 -29.15
N SER A 410 29.16 24.06 -30.40
CA SER A 410 28.55 23.07 -31.29
C SER A 410 29.58 22.46 -32.22
N ALA A 411 29.33 21.25 -32.69
CA ALA A 411 30.16 20.59 -33.69
C ALA A 411 29.33 20.13 -34.88
N PHE A 412 29.91 20.18 -36.07
CA PHE A 412 29.30 19.71 -37.31
C PHE A 412 30.40 19.20 -38.23
N ASN A 413 30.09 18.18 -39.04
CA ASN A 413 31.02 17.74 -40.07
C ASN A 413 31.06 18.78 -41.20
N ARG A 414 32.20 18.84 -41.91
CA ARG A 414 32.29 19.65 -43.13
C ARG A 414 31.34 19.12 -44.20
N TYR A 415 30.93 20.02 -45.09
CA TYR A 415 29.95 19.76 -46.16
C TYR A 415 30.45 18.75 -47.21
N ASP A 416 31.77 18.60 -47.34
CA ASP A 416 32.44 17.61 -48.19
C ASP A 416 32.62 16.24 -47.52
N GLY A 417 32.18 16.09 -46.26
CA GLY A 417 32.17 14.82 -45.52
C GLY A 417 33.48 14.46 -44.82
N GLU A 418 34.56 15.18 -45.09
CA GLU A 418 35.87 14.99 -44.47
C GLU A 418 36.20 16.19 -43.56
N GLY A 419 36.37 15.94 -42.27
CA GLY A 419 36.76 16.93 -41.26
C GLY A 419 35.63 17.40 -40.34
N LEU A 420 36.02 17.84 -39.14
CA LEU A 420 35.14 18.32 -38.09
C LEU A 420 35.30 19.83 -37.90
N CYS A 421 34.18 20.52 -37.80
CA CYS A 421 34.11 21.92 -37.40
C CYS A 421 33.59 22.01 -35.97
N VAL A 422 34.37 22.60 -35.07
CA VAL A 422 33.93 22.92 -33.70
C VAL A 422 33.83 24.43 -33.55
N SER A 423 32.63 24.91 -33.27
CA SER A 423 32.29 26.33 -33.16
C SER A 423 32.00 26.68 -31.71
N LEU A 424 32.75 27.62 -31.14
CA LEU A 424 32.41 28.29 -29.88
C LEU A 424 31.83 29.68 -30.18
N ARG A 425 30.77 30.07 -29.49
CA ARG A 425 30.07 31.35 -29.65
C ARG A 425 29.85 31.98 -28.29
N LEU A 426 30.06 33.29 -28.20
CA LEU A 426 29.88 34.10 -27.01
C LEU A 426 28.98 35.31 -27.35
N PRO A 427 28.21 35.82 -26.39
CA PRO A 427 27.45 37.05 -26.58
C PRO A 427 28.39 38.20 -26.93
N ALA A 428 28.13 38.89 -28.04
CA ALA A 428 28.90 40.07 -28.39
C ALA A 428 28.62 41.18 -27.38
N ARG A 429 29.66 41.93 -27.00
CA ARG A 429 29.46 43.13 -26.20
C ARG A 429 28.83 44.21 -27.08
N ALA A 430 27.63 44.66 -26.67
CA ALA A 430 26.92 45.79 -27.28
C ALA A 430 27.70 47.10 -27.18
#